data_AF-A0A251P282-F1
#
_entry.id   AF-A0A251P282-F1
#
_cell.length_a   1.000
_cell.length_b   1.000
_cell.length_c   1.000
_cell.angle_alpha   90.00
_cell.angle_beta   90.00
_cell.angle_gamma   90.00
#
_symmetry.space_group_name_H-M   'P 1'
#
loop_
_entity.id
_entity.type
_entity.pdbx_description
1 polymer ?
#
loop_
_entity_poly.entity_id
_entity_poly.type
_entity_poly.pdbx_seq_one_letter_code
_entity_poly.pdbx_strand_id
1 'polypeptide(L)'
;MRFREWYSWHFPELGKSVTDNYLYAKVAKSIEDKSRLSEDRLPDLTDIVGHEDKAKEIIEAAKASMGQDFSLADFDIVQQFAERLAGLSEYRKGIYDFPGIKMNDIAPNLASLIGVVVGARLISHACSLTNLALFYPSDPWRRESSLQGIKNQGKHTQI
;
A
#
# COMPACT_ATOMS: atom_id res chain seq x y z
N MET A 1 -7.58 2.19 6.32
CA MET A 1 -8.15 2.51 7.65
C MET A 1 -9.63 2.86 7.53
N ARG A 2 -10.04 3.88 6.76
CA ARG A 2 -11.48 4.22 6.56
C ARG A 2 -12.41 3.05 6.19
N PHE A 3 -11.99 2.17 5.29
CA PHE A 3 -12.78 0.98 4.93
C PHE A 3 -13.06 0.05 6.11
N ARG A 4 -12.06 -0.13 6.97
CA ARG A 4 -12.17 -0.97 8.15
C ARG A 4 -13.17 -0.37 9.14
N GLU A 5 -13.16 0.95 9.31
CA GLU A 5 -14.16 1.64 10.13
C GLU A 5 -15.57 1.43 9.59
N TRP A 6 -15.80 1.64 8.28
CA TRP A 6 -17.11 1.46 7.64
C TRP A 6 -17.62 0.03 7.77
N TYR A 7 -16.79 -0.95 7.42
CA TYR A 7 -17.17 -2.36 7.48
C TYR A 7 -17.31 -2.87 8.93
N SER A 8 -16.65 -2.24 9.90
CA SER A 8 -16.81 -2.59 11.33
C SER A 8 -18.22 -2.34 11.87
N TRP A 9 -19.05 -1.50 11.22
CA TRP A 9 -20.46 -1.36 11.61
C TRP A 9 -21.29 -2.60 11.27
N HIS A 10 -20.95 -3.27 10.17
CA HIS A 10 -21.61 -4.49 9.74
C HIS A 10 -21.01 -5.74 10.36
N PHE A 11 -19.68 -5.81 10.44
CA PHE A 11 -18.98 -6.96 10.99
C PHE A 11 -17.78 -6.53 11.86
N PRO A 12 -18.03 -6.12 13.11
CA PRO A 12 -16.99 -5.60 14.00
C PRO A 12 -15.94 -6.64 14.40
N GLU A 13 -16.31 -7.93 14.42
CA GLU A 13 -15.45 -9.02 14.87
C GLU A 13 -14.35 -9.36 13.86
N LEU A 14 -14.60 -9.15 12.56
CA LEU A 14 -13.59 -9.35 11.51
C LEU A 14 -12.34 -8.50 11.73
N GLY A 15 -12.51 -7.32 12.32
CA GLY A 15 -11.41 -6.43 12.66
C GLY A 15 -10.48 -7.00 13.72
N LYS A 16 -10.90 -7.96 14.54
CA LYS A 16 -10.05 -8.60 15.55
C LYS A 16 -9.25 -9.76 14.95
N SER A 17 -9.88 -10.60 14.13
CA SER A 17 -9.20 -11.77 13.55
C SER A 17 -8.25 -11.41 12.41
N VAL A 18 -8.57 -10.39 11.60
CA VAL A 18 -7.74 -9.97 10.46
C VAL A 18 -7.04 -8.64 10.72
N THR A 19 -5.72 -8.70 10.91
CA THR A 19 -4.88 -7.53 11.17
C THR A 19 -4.45 -6.79 9.89
N ASP A 20 -4.19 -7.52 8.80
CA ASP A 20 -3.77 -6.94 7.52
C ASP A 20 -4.95 -6.33 6.76
N ASN A 21 -4.79 -5.07 6.36
CA ASN A 21 -5.79 -4.31 5.62
C ASN A 21 -6.03 -4.85 4.20
N TYR A 22 -5.01 -5.43 3.56
CA TYR A 22 -5.18 -5.99 2.21
C TYR A 22 -6.00 -7.28 2.24
N LEU A 23 -5.68 -8.18 3.18
CA LEU A 23 -6.48 -9.39 3.41
C LEU A 23 -7.90 -9.05 3.86
N TYR A 24 -8.06 -8.06 4.75
CA TYR A 24 -9.37 -7.59 5.19
C TYR A 24 -10.27 -7.14 4.02
N ALA A 25 -9.72 -6.40 3.06
CA ALA A 25 -10.48 -5.96 1.87
C ALA A 25 -10.89 -7.13 0.98
N LYS A 26 -10.01 -8.14 0.80
CA LYS A 26 -10.34 -9.35 0.03
C LYS A 26 -11.43 -10.19 0.71
N VAL A 27 -11.31 -10.38 2.02
CA VAL A 27 -12.30 -11.12 2.80
C VAL A 27 -13.65 -10.39 2.76
N ALA A 28 -13.68 -9.09 2.99
CA ALA A 28 -14.92 -8.30 2.89
C ALA A 28 -15.57 -8.38 1.49
N LYS A 29 -14.78 -8.45 0.42
CA LYS A 29 -15.30 -8.66 -0.95
C LYS A 29 -15.96 -10.04 -1.12
N SER A 30 -15.43 -11.08 -0.49
CA SER A 30 -15.96 -12.45 -0.59
C SER A 30 -17.19 -12.71 0.29
N ILE A 31 -17.25 -12.06 1.44
CA ILE A 31 -18.28 -12.29 2.45
C ILE A 31 -19.61 -11.70 2.01
N GLU A 32 -19.61 -10.51 1.40
CA GLU A 32 -20.81 -9.70 1.09
C GLU A 32 -21.76 -9.64 2.30
N ASP A 33 -22.70 -10.58 2.40
CA ASP A 33 -23.69 -10.73 3.48
C ASP A 33 -23.27 -11.72 4.56
N LYS A 34 -23.40 -11.32 5.83
CA LYS A 34 -23.24 -12.19 7.00
C LYS A 34 -24.19 -13.40 7.01
N SER A 35 -25.39 -13.26 6.45
CA SER A 35 -26.41 -14.31 6.36
C SER A 35 -26.09 -15.38 5.30
N ARG A 36 -25.19 -15.06 4.36
CA ARG A 36 -24.71 -15.97 3.31
C ARG A 36 -23.42 -16.69 3.69
N LEU A 37 -22.88 -16.45 4.89
CA LEU A 37 -21.78 -17.26 5.42
C LEU A 37 -22.29 -18.64 5.85
N SER A 38 -22.19 -19.61 4.96
CA SER A 38 -22.27 -21.04 5.29
C SER A 38 -20.90 -21.70 5.21
N GLU A 39 -20.80 -22.93 5.71
CA GLU A 39 -19.61 -23.79 5.57
C GLU A 39 -19.23 -24.01 4.09
N ASP A 40 -20.13 -23.77 3.14
CA ASP A 40 -19.85 -23.90 1.70
C ASP A 40 -18.86 -22.85 1.17
N ARG A 41 -18.69 -21.72 1.88
CA ARG A 41 -17.71 -20.66 1.53
C ARG A 41 -16.38 -20.77 2.29
N LEU A 42 -16.21 -21.82 3.09
CA LEU A 42 -14.92 -22.17 3.70
C LEU A 42 -13.75 -22.26 2.72
N PRO A 43 -13.86 -22.92 1.54
CA PRO A 43 -12.73 -23.02 0.63
C PRO A 43 -12.27 -21.65 0.13
N ASP A 44 -13.20 -20.79 -0.29
CA ASP A 44 -12.88 -19.44 -0.79
C ASP A 44 -12.21 -18.56 0.28
N LEU A 45 -12.67 -18.66 1.53
CA LEU A 45 -12.07 -17.94 2.66
C LEU A 45 -10.69 -18.50 3.03
N THR A 46 -10.50 -19.81 2.92
CA THR A 46 -9.22 -20.48 3.18
C THR A 46 -8.19 -20.10 2.12
N ASP A 47 -8.58 -20.00 0.86
CA ASP A 47 -7.72 -19.56 -0.23
C ASP A 47 -7.22 -18.11 -0.04
N ILE A 48 -8.07 -17.24 0.52
CA ILE A 48 -7.73 -15.84 0.77
C ILE A 48 -6.87 -15.66 2.02
N VAL A 49 -7.22 -16.34 3.12
CA VAL A 49 -6.58 -16.15 4.43
C VAL A 49 -5.35 -17.06 4.61
N GLY A 50 -5.26 -18.15 3.86
CA GLY A 50 -4.16 -19.12 3.89
C GLY A 50 -4.11 -19.98 5.15
N HIS A 51 -5.07 -19.82 6.06
CA HIS A 51 -5.15 -20.55 7.33
C HIS A 51 -6.59 -20.99 7.58
N GLU A 52 -6.81 -22.31 7.66
CA GLU A 52 -8.12 -22.88 7.98
C GLU A 52 -8.62 -22.46 9.38
N ASP A 53 -7.72 -22.33 10.34
CA ASP A 53 -8.07 -21.96 11.73
C ASP A 53 -8.75 -20.58 11.78
N LYS A 54 -8.21 -19.61 11.03
CA LYS A 54 -8.77 -18.27 10.96
C LYS A 54 -10.08 -18.23 10.16
N ALA A 55 -10.22 -19.07 9.14
CA ALA A 55 -11.47 -19.17 8.39
C ALA A 55 -12.61 -19.70 9.27
N LYS A 56 -12.34 -20.71 10.11
CA LYS A 56 -13.30 -21.23 11.09
C LYS A 56 -13.64 -20.17 12.15
N GLU A 57 -12.65 -19.46 12.68
CA GLU A 57 -12.85 -18.36 13.63
C GLU A 57 -13.76 -17.26 13.04
N ILE A 58 -13.58 -16.91 11.77
CA ILE A 58 -14.42 -15.91 11.07
C ILE A 58 -15.87 -16.40 10.95
N ILE A 59 -16.11 -17.68 10.68
CA ILE A 59 -17.47 -18.23 10.59
C ILE A 59 -18.15 -18.29 11.95
N GLU A 60 -17.42 -18.68 13.01
CA GLU A 60 -17.93 -18.64 14.37
C GLU A 60 -18.25 -17.20 14.80
N ALA A 61 -17.37 -16.25 14.49
CA ALA A 61 -17.57 -14.83 14.72
C ALA A 61 -18.77 -14.28 13.91
N ALA A 62 -19.00 -14.77 12.70
CA ALA A 62 -20.16 -14.39 11.90
C ALA A 62 -21.47 -14.86 12.53
N LYS A 63 -21.50 -16.09 13.10
CA LYS A 63 -22.65 -16.61 13.86
C LYS A 63 -22.88 -15.83 15.16
N ALA A 64 -21.82 -15.38 15.82
CA ALA A 64 -21.88 -14.57 17.04
C ALA A 64 -22.07 -13.06 16.79
N SER A 65 -22.13 -12.63 15.53
CA SER A 65 -22.02 -11.22 15.17
C SER A 65 -23.21 -10.39 15.64
N MET A 66 -22.90 -9.28 16.32
CA MET A 66 -23.86 -8.26 16.77
C MET A 66 -23.95 -7.07 15.80
N GLY A 67 -23.38 -7.16 14.60
CA GLY A 67 -23.34 -6.05 13.65
C GLY A 67 -24.67 -5.79 12.93
N GLN A 68 -24.84 -4.58 12.42
CA GLN A 68 -26.06 -4.13 11.76
C GLN A 68 -26.13 -4.62 10.30
N ASP A 69 -27.33 -4.93 9.81
CA ASP A 69 -27.55 -5.24 8.40
C ASP A 69 -27.43 -4.01 7.51
N PHE A 70 -26.73 -4.15 6.39
CA PHE A 70 -26.62 -3.13 5.36
C PHE A 70 -27.75 -3.25 4.33
N SER A 71 -28.06 -2.14 3.67
CA SER A 71 -28.93 -2.17 2.51
C SER A 71 -28.16 -2.67 1.28
N LEU A 72 -28.88 -3.13 0.25
CA LEU A 72 -28.28 -3.57 -1.01
C LEU A 72 -27.44 -2.47 -1.69
N ALA A 73 -27.83 -1.20 -1.53
CA ALA A 73 -27.08 -0.06 -2.06
C ALA A 73 -25.75 0.14 -1.33
N ASP A 74 -25.72 -0.08 -0.02
CA ASP A 74 -24.50 0.04 0.77
C ASP A 74 -23.51 -1.08 0.45
N PHE A 75 -24.01 -2.29 0.16
CA PHE A 75 -23.17 -3.41 -0.26
C PHE A 75 -22.42 -3.14 -1.57
N ASP A 76 -23.09 -2.54 -2.56
CA ASP A 76 -22.43 -2.16 -3.83
C ASP A 76 -21.29 -1.15 -3.59
N ILE A 77 -21.53 -0.15 -2.73
CA ILE A 77 -20.50 0.83 -2.36
C ILE A 77 -19.31 0.14 -1.67
N VAL A 78 -19.57 -0.76 -0.73
CA VAL A 78 -18.53 -1.51 -0.01
C VAL A 78 -17.73 -2.40 -0.96
N GLN A 79 -18.39 -3.08 -1.90
CA GLN A 79 -17.73 -3.96 -2.87
C GLN A 79 -16.84 -3.17 -3.83
N GLN A 80 -17.34 -2.06 -4.38
CA GLN A 80 -16.54 -1.16 -5.23
C GLN A 80 -15.36 -0.56 -4.46
N PHE A 81 -15.55 -0.25 -3.18
CA PHE A 81 -14.47 0.27 -2.34
C PHE A 81 -13.39 -0.79 -2.10
N ALA A 82 -13.80 -2.02 -1.77
CA ALA A 82 -12.89 -3.15 -1.56
C ALA A 82 -12.05 -3.45 -2.80
N GLU A 83 -12.67 -3.42 -3.97
CA GLU A 83 -11.97 -3.61 -5.26
C GLU A 83 -10.94 -2.51 -5.53
N ARG A 84 -11.32 -1.24 -5.33
CA ARG A 84 -10.38 -0.12 -5.46
C ARG A 84 -9.21 -0.23 -4.48
N LEU A 85 -9.47 -0.67 -3.25
CA LEU A 85 -8.40 -0.90 -2.28
C LEU A 85 -7.46 -2.02 -2.70
N ALA A 86 -8.01 -3.13 -3.21
CA ALA A 86 -7.20 -4.25 -3.71
C ALA A 86 -6.30 -3.79 -4.86
N GLY A 87 -6.87 -3.11 -5.84
CA GLY A 87 -6.12 -2.55 -6.98
C GLY A 87 -5.06 -1.53 -6.55
N LEU A 88 -5.36 -0.67 -5.58
CA LEU A 88 -4.37 0.29 -5.05
C LEU A 88 -3.22 -0.40 -4.31
N SER A 89 -3.50 -1.49 -3.59
CA SER A 89 -2.47 -2.27 -2.90
C SER A 89 -1.53 -2.97 -3.89
N GLU A 90 -2.09 -3.50 -4.99
CA GLU A 90 -1.31 -4.11 -6.07
C GLU A 90 -0.49 -3.08 -6.84
N TYR A 91 -1.10 -1.93 -7.16
CA TYR A 91 -0.40 -0.81 -7.77
C TYR A 91 0.77 -0.32 -6.90
N ARG A 92 0.56 -0.25 -5.58
CA ARG A 92 1.61 0.09 -4.63
C ARG A 92 2.78 -0.89 -4.70
N LYS A 93 2.53 -2.20 -4.80
CA LYS A 93 3.60 -3.21 -4.97
C LYS A 93 4.39 -2.96 -6.24
N GLY A 94 3.71 -2.70 -7.36
CA GLY A 94 4.37 -2.36 -8.63
C GLY A 94 5.30 -1.14 -8.52
N ILE A 95 4.90 -0.11 -7.77
CA ILE A 95 5.77 1.06 -7.52
C ILE A 95 7.00 0.69 -6.68
N TYR A 96 6.90 -0.24 -5.73
CA TYR A 96 8.06 -0.68 -4.94
C TYR A 96 9.06 -1.49 -5.75
N ASP A 97 8.58 -2.28 -6.71
CA ASP A 97 9.45 -3.10 -7.57
C ASP A 97 10.16 -2.25 -8.65
N PHE A 98 9.52 -1.15 -9.08
CA PHE A 98 10.03 -0.31 -10.16
C PHE A 98 11.44 0.29 -9.91
N PRO A 99 11.77 0.86 -8.73
CA PRO A 99 13.14 1.27 -8.41
C PRO A 99 14.16 0.14 -8.45
N GLY A 100 13.76 -1.10 -8.17
CA GLY A 100 14.63 -2.28 -8.29
C GLY A 100 15.09 -2.49 -9.73
N ILE A 101 14.14 -2.44 -10.66
CA ILE A 101 14.41 -2.57 -12.09
C ILE A 101 15.28 -1.38 -12.56
N LYS A 102 14.87 -0.14 -12.22
CA LYS A 102 15.57 1.05 -12.71
C LYS A 102 16.92 1.33 -12.08
N MET A 103 17.14 0.95 -10.82
CA MET A 103 18.46 1.10 -10.22
C MET A 103 19.47 0.11 -10.81
N ASN A 104 19.04 -1.10 -11.14
CA ASN A 104 19.91 -2.07 -11.83
C ASN A 104 20.31 -1.57 -13.23
N ASP A 105 19.41 -0.88 -13.93
CA ASP A 105 19.70 -0.26 -15.23
C ASP A 105 20.69 0.93 -15.11
N ILE A 106 20.51 1.79 -14.10
CA ILE A 106 21.19 3.11 -14.02
C ILE A 106 22.45 3.08 -13.15
N ALA A 107 22.42 2.41 -11.99
CA ALA A 107 23.51 2.42 -11.01
C ALA A 107 23.62 1.07 -10.26
N PRO A 108 24.00 -0.03 -10.95
CA PRO A 108 24.06 -1.37 -10.38
C PRO A 108 25.11 -1.49 -9.25
N ASN A 109 26.23 -0.77 -9.36
CA ASN A 109 27.28 -0.78 -8.32
C ASN A 109 26.79 -0.17 -7.01
N LEU A 110 26.02 0.92 -7.11
CA LEU A 110 25.45 1.60 -5.96
C LEU A 110 24.35 0.76 -5.32
N ALA A 111 23.52 0.08 -6.14
CA ALA A 111 22.57 -0.92 -5.65
C ALA A 111 23.26 -2.06 -4.88
N SER A 112 24.37 -2.60 -5.40
CA SER A 112 25.09 -3.71 -4.76
C SER A 112 25.77 -3.31 -3.45
N LEU A 113 26.19 -2.06 -3.29
CA LEU A 113 26.95 -1.61 -2.12
C LEU A 113 26.05 -1.28 -0.91
N ILE A 114 24.95 -0.56 -1.14
CA ILE A 114 24.09 -0.01 -0.07
C ILE A 114 22.62 -0.43 -0.18
N GLY A 115 22.25 -1.15 -1.24
CA GLY A 115 20.88 -1.58 -1.51
C GLY A 115 20.07 -0.55 -2.30
N VAL A 116 19.12 -1.06 -3.09
CA VAL A 116 18.28 -0.28 -4.02
C VAL A 116 17.53 0.87 -3.33
N VAL A 117 16.88 0.59 -2.20
CA VAL A 117 15.99 1.56 -1.55
C VAL A 117 16.78 2.73 -0.96
N VAL A 118 17.90 2.43 -0.30
CA VAL A 118 18.77 3.46 0.30
C VAL A 118 19.48 4.24 -0.80
N GLY A 119 19.97 3.55 -1.84
CA GLY A 119 20.58 4.18 -3.00
C GLY A 119 19.64 5.14 -3.74
N ALA A 120 18.39 4.73 -3.95
CA ALA A 120 17.39 5.56 -4.62
C ALA A 120 17.08 6.82 -3.81
N ARG A 121 17.01 6.70 -2.48
CA ARG A 121 16.84 7.86 -1.60
C ARG A 121 18.04 8.80 -1.65
N LEU A 122 19.26 8.30 -1.71
CA LEU A 122 20.46 9.15 -1.81
C LEU A 122 20.48 9.95 -3.10
N ILE A 123 20.16 9.32 -4.23
CA ILE A 123 20.07 10.00 -5.53
C ILE A 123 18.95 11.04 -5.50
N SER A 124 17.78 10.69 -4.94
CA SER A 124 16.66 11.63 -4.77
C SER A 124 17.03 12.81 -3.88
N HIS A 125 17.79 12.58 -2.80
CA HIS A 125 18.25 13.63 -1.90
C HIS A 125 19.29 14.54 -2.55
N ALA A 126 20.21 13.97 -3.35
CA ALA A 126 21.16 14.72 -4.15
C ALA A 126 20.54 15.35 -5.41
N CYS A 127 19.27 15.05 -5.73
CA CYS A 127 18.51 15.48 -6.90
C CYS A 127 19.01 14.90 -8.26
N SER A 128 20.29 14.51 -8.38
CA SER A 128 20.87 13.92 -9.59
C SER A 128 22.08 13.03 -9.28
N LEU A 129 22.37 12.06 -10.16
CA LEU A 129 23.57 11.22 -10.08
C LEU A 129 24.87 12.03 -10.22
N THR A 130 24.86 13.06 -11.07
CA THR A 130 26.02 13.94 -11.26
C THR A 130 26.30 14.76 -10.00
N ASN A 131 25.25 15.25 -9.36
CA ASN A 131 25.37 16.00 -8.12
C ASN A 131 25.81 15.10 -6.95
N LEU A 132 25.43 13.82 -6.98
CA LEU A 132 25.91 12.81 -6.03
C LEU A 132 27.40 12.51 -6.23
N ALA A 133 27.87 12.35 -7.48
CA ALA A 133 29.29 12.09 -7.77
C ALA A 133 30.19 13.30 -7.44
N LEU A 134 29.68 14.52 -7.60
CA LEU A 134 30.35 15.76 -7.24
C LEU A 134 30.30 16.06 -5.74
N PHE A 135 29.60 15.23 -4.96
CA PHE A 135 29.48 15.41 -3.52
C PHE A 135 30.81 15.08 -2.85
N TYR A 136 31.62 16.10 -2.65
CA TYR A 136 32.88 15.98 -1.93
C TYR A 136 32.65 16.35 -0.45
N PRO A 137 33.09 15.53 0.52
CA PRO A 137 32.88 15.80 1.94
C PRO A 137 33.48 17.12 2.47
N SER A 138 34.40 17.76 1.74
CA SER A 138 35.19 18.91 2.26
C SER A 138 34.63 20.30 2.00
N ASP A 139 33.63 20.50 1.13
CA ASP A 139 33.28 21.87 0.67
C ASP A 139 31.81 22.27 0.94
N PRO A 140 31.51 22.90 2.10
CA PRO A 140 30.19 23.42 2.43
C PRO A 140 29.67 24.47 1.43
N TRP A 141 30.59 25.23 0.81
CA TRP A 141 30.28 26.40 -0.01
C TRP A 141 29.59 26.08 -1.35
N ARG A 142 29.71 24.83 -1.85
CA ARG A 142 29.08 24.43 -3.13
C ARG A 142 27.56 24.29 -3.04
N ARG A 143 27.01 24.03 -1.84
CA ARG A 143 25.57 23.93 -1.60
C ARG A 143 24.85 25.26 -1.85
N GLU A 144 25.44 26.37 -1.40
CA GLU A 144 24.88 27.71 -1.55
C GLU A 144 24.79 28.14 -3.02
N SER A 145 25.84 27.89 -3.81
CA SER A 145 25.92 28.31 -5.22
C SER A 145 24.92 27.57 -6.11
N SER A 146 24.73 26.27 -5.90
CA SER A 146 23.73 25.48 -6.64
C SER A 146 22.28 25.87 -6.30
N LEU A 147 22.00 26.21 -5.03
CA LEU A 147 20.67 26.66 -4.61
C LEU A 147 20.34 28.08 -5.10
N GLN A 148 21.34 28.95 -5.22
CA GLN A 148 21.18 30.29 -5.83
C GLN A 148 21.01 30.23 -7.35
N GLY A 149 21.71 29.31 -8.04
CA GLY A 149 21.54 29.08 -9.48
C GLY A 149 20.10 28.66 -9.85
N ILE A 150 19.49 27.78 -9.06
CA ILE A 150 18.11 27.30 -9.28
C ILE A 150 17.07 28.40 -9.00
N LYS A 151 17.28 29.25 -7.99
CA LYS A 151 16.41 30.42 -7.72
C LYS A 151 16.43 31.46 -8.84
N ASN A 152 17.54 31.59 -9.57
CA ASN A 152 17.65 32.57 -10.66
C ASN A 152 17.12 32.06 -12.00
N GLN A 153 17.11 30.74 -12.26
CA GLN A 153 16.51 30.20 -13.49
C GLN A 153 14.98 30.21 -13.48
N GLY A 154 14.34 30.15 -12.30
CA GLY A 154 12.87 30.29 -12.19
C GLY A 154 12.34 31.71 -12.36
N LYS A 155 13.20 32.73 -12.43
CA LYS A 155 12.78 34.14 -12.62
C LYS A 155 12.78 34.62 -14.07
N HIS A 156 13.34 33.84 -15.00
CA HIS A 156 13.45 34.23 -16.42
C HIS A 156 12.38 33.62 -17.34
N THR A 157 11.44 32.84 -16.80
CA THR A 157 10.36 32.17 -17.56
C THR A 157 8.95 32.69 -17.23
N GLN A 158 8.84 33.93 -16.74
CA GLN A 158 7.56 34.67 -16.75
C GLN A 158 7.67 35.91 -17.65
N ILE A 159 7.48 35.66 -18.94
CA ILE A 159 6.82 36.56 -19.90
C ILE A 159 5.89 35.69 -20.72
#